data_AF-A0A2N2F7H7-F1
#
_entry.id   AF-A0A2N2F7H7-F1
#
_cell.length_a   1.000
_cell.length_b   1.000
_cell.length_c   1.000
_cell.angle_alpha   90.00
_cell.angle_beta   90.00
_cell.angle_gamma   90.00
#
_symmetry.space_group_name_H-M   'P 1'
#
loop_
_entity.id
_entity.type
_entity.pdbx_description
1 polymer ?
#
loop_
_entity_poly.entity_id
_entity_poly.type
_entity_poly.pdbx_seq_one_letter_code
_entity_poly.pdbx_strand_id
1 'polypeptide(L)'
;MEALRIDLQLHMPGNPRAKGAIEGLMHYINTFESGLKFQRPSGLDELNRWALDWCIWVNAEKKMRGVAPRSNMWSNITAQQLRLCPEEELYRLLIKEPTITRIADGSRLISVDNRHYQIPDSMAAGQKVNVVRHPYEYPNVEVHFNGNVWLCEPIPEDIYGRVSNGTPYGEYKTPKYTETQKAKTEMEGKAESWGITWKGTGDKRMVAPIDNKLLVADLEGLAIAPEGDNGGYLVASSQGDNAYAVFRLPDMTPVGRFRIAAGTFGSTEETDGIELDNRDFGPDFPGGIFIAQDGVNPPAAQNFKYARWDE
;
A
#
# COMPACT_ATOMS: atom_id res chain seq x y z
N MET A 1 2.95 26.53 17.02
CA MET A 1 2.95 27.80 17.78
C MET A 1 4.32 28.44 17.83
N GLU A 2 5.36 27.71 18.23
CA GLU A 2 6.74 28.22 18.30
C GLU A 2 7.31 28.64 16.92
N ALA A 3 7.07 27.83 15.87
CA ALA A 3 7.45 28.18 14.49
C ALA A 3 6.78 29.46 13.96
N LEU A 4 5.57 29.78 14.45
CA LEU A 4 4.85 31.02 14.14
C LEU A 4 5.24 32.18 15.07
N ARG A 5 6.11 31.94 16.05
CA ARG A 5 6.45 32.89 17.14
C ARG A 5 5.21 33.41 17.86
N ILE A 6 4.21 32.55 18.00
CA ILE A 6 2.98 32.82 18.74
C ILE A 6 3.15 32.27 20.15
N ASP A 7 3.12 33.16 21.13
CA ASP A 7 2.95 32.80 22.53
C ASP A 7 1.47 32.56 22.80
N LEU A 8 1.08 31.29 22.92
CA LEU A 8 -0.31 30.92 23.18
C LEU A 8 -0.63 31.08 24.66
N GLN A 9 -1.33 32.15 25.00
CA GLN A 9 -1.82 32.35 26.36
C GLN A 9 -3.14 31.59 26.55
N LEU A 10 -3.03 30.32 26.96
CA LEU A 10 -4.17 29.51 27.37
C LEU A 10 -4.79 30.09 28.65
N HIS A 11 -6.11 29.95 28.79
CA HIS A 11 -6.86 30.44 29.95
C HIS A 11 -6.35 29.80 31.25
N MET A 12 -5.52 30.52 32.01
CA MET A 12 -5.12 30.13 33.35
C MET A 12 -6.24 30.40 34.36
N PRO A 13 -6.44 29.54 35.38
CA PRO A 13 -7.30 29.85 36.51
C PRO A 13 -6.88 31.21 37.12
N GLY A 14 -7.80 32.19 37.13
CA GLY A 14 -7.54 33.52 37.68
C GLY A 14 -7.35 34.67 36.68
N ASN A 15 -7.53 34.45 35.37
CA ASN A 15 -7.51 35.54 34.37
C ASN A 15 -8.92 35.87 33.80
N PRO A 16 -9.81 36.54 34.57
CA PRO A 16 -11.20 36.81 34.18
C PRO A 16 -11.35 37.73 32.95
N ARG A 17 -10.30 38.45 32.54
CA ARG A 17 -10.32 39.40 31.42
C ARG A 17 -10.35 38.72 30.05
N ALA A 18 -9.66 37.59 29.90
CA ALA A 18 -9.65 36.85 28.62
C ALA A 18 -11.02 36.26 28.29
N LYS A 19 -11.72 35.73 29.30
CA LYS A 19 -13.09 35.23 29.17
C LYS A 19 -14.09 36.37 28.89
N GLY A 20 -13.98 37.49 29.61
CA GLY A 20 -14.84 38.66 29.40
C GLY A 20 -14.67 39.31 28.02
N ALA A 21 -13.48 39.26 27.41
CA ALA A 21 -13.26 39.73 26.04
C ALA A 21 -13.99 38.87 25.00
N ILE A 22 -13.99 37.53 25.18
CA ILE A 22 -14.71 36.59 24.31
C ILE A 22 -16.22 36.77 24.46
N GLU A 23 -16.72 36.84 25.69
CA GLU A 23 -18.14 37.07 25.98
C GLU A 23 -18.61 38.41 25.40
N GLY A 24 -17.79 39.46 25.52
CA GLY A 24 -18.06 40.76 24.90
C GLY A 24 -18.10 40.69 23.37
N LEU A 25 -17.19 39.95 22.73
CA LEU A 25 -17.20 39.75 21.28
C LEU A 25 -18.45 39.00 20.81
N MET A 26 -18.82 37.93 21.51
CA MET A 26 -20.02 37.14 21.20
C MET A 26 -21.30 37.97 21.30
N HIS A 27 -21.39 38.88 22.27
CA HIS A 27 -22.51 39.80 22.36
C HIS A 27 -22.71 40.65 21.08
N TYR A 28 -21.61 41.13 20.48
CA TYR A 28 -21.68 41.88 19.23
C TYR A 28 -22.05 40.99 18.04
N ILE A 29 -21.43 39.81 17.92
CA ILE A 29 -21.73 38.85 16.83
C ILE A 29 -23.22 38.46 16.86
N ASN A 30 -23.74 38.17 18.05
CA ASN A 30 -25.16 37.82 18.23
C ASN A 30 -26.12 38.91 17.73
N THR A 31 -25.69 40.19 17.71
CA THR A 31 -26.50 41.29 17.18
C THR A 31 -26.62 41.21 15.65
N PHE A 32 -25.52 40.86 14.96
CA PHE A 32 -25.54 40.60 13.52
C PHE A 32 -26.36 39.35 13.19
N GLU A 33 -26.10 38.24 13.89
CA GLU A 33 -26.81 36.97 13.68
C GLU A 33 -28.32 37.08 13.95
N SER A 34 -28.72 37.91 14.92
CA SER A 34 -30.13 38.17 15.18
C SER A 34 -30.80 38.85 13.99
N GLY A 35 -30.10 39.74 13.28
CA GLY A 35 -30.59 40.36 12.05
C GLY A 35 -30.89 39.34 10.94
N LEU A 36 -30.05 38.30 10.82
CA LEU A 36 -30.24 37.22 9.83
C LEU A 36 -31.52 36.40 10.06
N LYS A 37 -32.06 36.41 11.29
CA LYS A 37 -33.35 35.75 11.59
C LYS A 37 -34.55 36.53 11.02
N PHE A 38 -34.41 37.84 10.84
CA PHE A 38 -35.47 38.72 10.32
C PHE A 38 -35.31 39.01 8.83
N GLN A 39 -34.08 39.00 8.32
CA GLN A 39 -33.78 39.24 6.93
C GLN A 39 -32.83 38.16 6.40
N ARG A 40 -33.29 37.40 5.40
CA ARG A 40 -32.47 36.35 4.78
C ARG A 40 -31.70 36.92 3.59
N PRO A 41 -30.38 36.71 3.48
CA PRO A 41 -29.62 37.10 2.31
C PRO A 41 -30.02 36.23 1.11
N SER A 42 -29.97 36.80 -0.09
CA SER A 42 -30.27 36.11 -1.35
C SER A 42 -29.17 35.13 -1.77
N GLY A 43 -27.99 35.21 -1.17
CA GLY A 43 -26.82 34.35 -1.45
C GLY A 43 -25.59 34.72 -0.62
N LEU A 44 -24.49 34.00 -0.85
CA LEU A 44 -23.23 34.17 -0.12
C LEU A 44 -22.61 35.57 -0.30
N ASP A 45 -22.68 36.13 -1.51
CA ASP A 45 -22.11 37.45 -1.78
C ASP A 45 -22.82 38.57 -1.01
N GLU A 46 -24.15 38.47 -0.89
CA GLU A 46 -24.93 39.42 -0.11
C GLU A 46 -24.64 39.27 1.39
N LEU A 47 -24.56 38.03 1.89
CA LEU A 47 -24.17 37.77 3.28
C LEU A 47 -22.77 38.33 3.60
N ASN A 48 -21.80 38.10 2.72
CA ASN A 48 -20.42 38.59 2.88
C ASN A 48 -20.37 40.12 2.93
N ARG A 49 -21.15 40.79 2.07
CA ARG A 49 -21.28 42.24 2.08
C ARG A 49 -21.91 42.76 3.38
N TRP A 50 -23.01 42.17 3.85
CA TRP A 50 -23.61 42.56 5.13
C TRP A 50 -22.66 42.33 6.31
N ALA A 51 -21.92 41.23 6.30
CA ALA A 51 -20.91 40.94 7.32
C ALA A 51 -19.77 41.98 7.30
N LEU A 52 -19.32 42.39 6.11
CA LEU A 52 -18.30 43.43 5.97
C LEU A 52 -18.81 44.79 6.47
N ASP A 53 -20.01 45.20 6.07
CA ASP A 53 -20.63 46.45 6.52
C ASP A 53 -20.78 46.47 8.05
N TRP A 54 -21.23 45.36 8.63
CA TRP A 54 -21.31 45.19 10.08
C TRP A 54 -19.94 45.27 10.75
N CYS A 55 -18.91 44.60 10.21
CA CYS A 55 -17.55 44.66 10.71
C CYS A 55 -17.00 46.10 10.70
N ILE A 56 -17.23 46.86 9.62
CA ILE A 56 -16.84 48.26 9.51
C ILE A 56 -17.53 49.08 10.60
N TRP A 57 -18.85 48.93 10.74
CA TRP A 57 -19.65 49.66 11.73
C TRP A 57 -19.19 49.38 13.17
N VAL A 58 -19.06 48.09 13.56
CA VAL A 58 -18.66 47.71 14.93
C VAL A 58 -17.28 48.27 15.30
N ASN A 59 -16.35 48.34 14.33
CA ASN A 59 -15.00 48.86 14.58
C ASN A 59 -14.91 50.40 14.51
N ALA A 60 -15.85 51.06 13.84
CA ALA A 60 -15.96 52.53 13.78
C ALA A 60 -16.69 53.13 14.98
N GLU A 61 -17.57 52.36 15.64
CA GLU A 61 -18.37 52.87 16.73
C GLU A 61 -17.59 52.96 18.06
N LYS A 62 -17.82 54.04 18.81
CA LYS A 62 -17.23 54.25 20.13
C LYS A 62 -17.98 53.46 21.19
N LYS A 63 -17.39 52.35 21.65
CA LYS A 63 -18.02 51.45 22.63
C LYS A 63 -17.70 51.75 24.09
N MET A 64 -16.59 52.44 24.37
CA MET A 64 -16.14 52.70 25.74
C MET A 64 -15.94 54.20 25.98
N ARG A 65 -16.39 54.68 27.15
CA ARG A 65 -16.19 56.06 27.56
C ARG A 65 -14.68 56.33 27.73
N GLY A 66 -14.20 57.42 27.15
CA GLY A 66 -12.79 57.81 27.22
C GLY A 66 -11.85 57.00 26.33
N VAL A 67 -12.34 56.02 25.57
CA VAL A 67 -11.53 55.22 24.63
C VAL A 67 -11.95 55.55 23.20
N ALA A 68 -10.99 55.69 22.30
CA ALA A 68 -11.26 55.90 20.88
C ALA A 68 -11.87 54.64 20.23
N PRO A 69 -12.59 54.76 19.09
CA PRO A 69 -13.03 53.60 18.33
C PRO A 69 -11.86 52.67 17.94
N ARG A 70 -12.16 51.37 17.72
CA ARG A 70 -11.13 50.38 17.38
C ARG A 70 -10.38 50.73 16.09
N SER A 71 -11.09 51.22 15.08
CA SER A 71 -10.50 51.73 13.82
C SER A 71 -9.43 52.82 14.06
N ASN A 72 -9.70 53.78 14.94
CA ASN A 72 -8.71 54.78 15.33
C ASN A 72 -7.55 54.16 16.11
N MET A 73 -7.83 53.22 17.02
CA MET A 73 -6.77 52.55 17.77
C MET A 73 -5.86 51.71 16.88
N TRP A 74 -6.40 51.04 15.85
CA TRP A 74 -5.61 50.31 14.86
C TRP A 74 -4.68 51.21 14.05
N SER A 75 -5.09 52.46 13.82
CA SER A 75 -4.25 53.46 13.13
C SER A 75 -3.02 53.87 13.94
N ASN A 76 -2.98 53.57 15.25
CA ASN A 76 -1.81 53.82 16.10
C ASN A 76 -0.80 52.66 16.12
N ILE A 77 -1.11 51.53 15.47
CA ILE A 77 -0.19 50.38 15.40
C ILE A 77 0.99 50.77 14.51
N THR A 78 2.20 50.69 15.03
CA THR A 78 3.40 51.08 14.29
C THR A 78 3.92 49.93 13.41
N ALA A 79 4.70 50.27 12.39
CA ALA A 79 5.34 49.27 11.52
C ALA A 79 6.22 48.29 12.31
N GLN A 80 6.82 48.71 13.42
CA GLN A 80 7.64 47.86 14.30
C GLN A 80 6.81 46.87 15.13
N GLN A 81 5.53 47.17 15.38
CA GLN A 81 4.60 46.29 16.08
C GLN A 81 3.94 45.28 15.13
N LEU A 82 3.89 45.59 13.83
CA LEU A 82 3.42 44.67 12.81
C LEU A 82 4.46 43.58 12.56
N ARG A 83 3.97 42.37 12.37
CA ARG A 83 4.73 41.27 11.81
C ARG A 83 4.09 40.90 10.48
N LEU A 84 4.90 40.78 9.44
CA LEU A 84 4.41 40.25 8.18
C LEU A 84 3.92 38.83 8.44
N CYS A 85 2.73 38.54 7.91
CA CYS A 85 2.25 37.18 7.76
C CYS A 85 3.37 36.39 7.07
N PRO A 86 3.79 35.23 7.59
CA PRO A 86 4.60 34.30 6.82
C PRO A 86 4.01 34.06 5.43
N GLU A 87 4.87 33.68 4.48
CA GLU A 87 4.41 33.34 3.15
C GLU A 87 3.35 32.23 3.20
N GLU A 88 2.39 32.27 2.26
CA GLU A 88 1.25 31.35 2.24
C GLU A 88 1.67 29.88 2.29
N GLU A 89 2.80 29.55 1.66
CA GLU A 89 3.39 28.23 1.67
C GLU A 89 3.70 27.73 3.10
N LEU A 90 4.20 28.61 3.98
CA LEU A 90 4.44 28.26 5.39
C LEU A 90 3.14 27.99 6.14
N TYR A 91 2.05 28.68 5.79
CA TYR A 91 0.73 28.41 6.37
C TYR A 91 0.16 27.07 5.91
N ARG A 92 0.33 26.71 4.64
CA ARG A 92 -0.07 25.40 4.11
C ARG A 92 0.66 24.26 4.82
N LEU A 93 1.95 24.45 5.13
CA LEU A 93 2.76 23.51 5.92
C LEU A 93 2.32 23.38 7.39
N LEU A 94 1.47 24.27 7.91
CA LEU A 94 0.95 24.15 9.29
C LEU A 94 -0.35 23.38 9.36
N ILE A 95 -1.04 23.21 8.23
CA ILE A 95 -2.25 22.42 8.13
C ILE A 95 -1.82 20.95 7.97
N LYS A 96 -1.69 20.28 9.12
CA LYS A 96 -1.33 18.87 9.25
C LYS A 96 -2.49 18.13 9.90
N GLU A 97 -2.83 16.96 9.38
CA GLU A 97 -3.64 16.01 10.14
C GLU A 97 -2.84 15.48 11.35
N PRO A 98 -3.52 14.95 12.39
CA PRO A 98 -2.86 14.24 13.47
C PRO A 98 -1.94 13.15 12.91
N THR A 99 -0.73 13.07 13.46
CA THR A 99 0.23 12.03 13.08
C THR A 99 -0.36 10.64 13.28
N ILE A 100 -0.29 9.82 12.23
CA ILE A 100 -0.67 8.41 12.27
C ILE A 100 0.58 7.55 12.33
N THR A 101 0.55 6.46 13.10
CA THR A 101 1.67 5.51 13.13
C THR A 101 1.41 4.36 12.14
N ARG A 102 2.45 3.99 11.40
CA ARG A 102 2.46 2.81 10.50
C ARG A 102 3.67 1.94 10.80
N ILE A 103 3.56 0.66 10.49
CA ILE A 103 4.71 -0.26 10.53
C ILE A 103 5.13 -0.46 9.09
N ALA A 104 6.40 -0.17 8.80
CA ALA A 104 6.94 -0.44 7.49
C ALA A 104 7.23 -1.94 7.35
N ASP A 105 6.87 -2.52 6.21
CA ASP A 105 7.08 -3.95 5.96
C ASP A 105 8.57 -4.28 5.73
N GLY A 106 8.88 -5.53 5.39
CA GLY A 106 10.25 -5.97 5.10
C GLY A 106 10.91 -5.24 3.92
N SER A 107 10.10 -4.69 3.02
CA SER A 107 10.51 -3.89 1.86
C SER A 107 10.52 -2.39 2.15
N ARG A 108 10.25 -1.99 3.40
CA ARG A 108 10.12 -0.59 3.85
C ARG A 108 8.95 0.15 3.20
N LEU A 109 7.90 -0.59 2.83
CA LEU A 109 6.66 -0.03 2.32
C LEU A 109 5.67 0.23 3.45
N ILE A 110 4.91 1.29 3.32
CA ILE A 110 3.74 1.58 4.16
C ILE A 110 2.51 1.80 3.29
N SER A 111 1.34 1.39 3.79
CA SER A 111 0.05 1.67 3.15
C SER A 111 -0.69 2.77 3.89
N VAL A 112 -1.10 3.80 3.14
CA VAL A 112 -1.89 4.95 3.62
C VAL A 112 -2.93 5.28 2.53
N ASP A 113 -4.20 5.32 2.92
CA ASP A 113 -5.33 5.67 2.03
C ASP A 113 -5.38 4.87 0.72
N ASN A 114 -5.18 3.55 0.84
CA ASN A 114 -5.12 2.59 -0.28
C ASN A 114 -4.02 2.91 -1.30
N ARG A 115 -2.94 3.56 -0.87
CA ARG A 115 -1.73 3.78 -1.67
C ARG A 115 -0.52 3.30 -0.90
N HIS A 116 0.51 2.89 -1.63
CA HIS A 116 1.75 2.41 -1.06
C HIS A 116 2.86 3.44 -1.22
N TYR A 117 3.71 3.58 -0.20
CA TYR A 117 4.81 4.54 -0.18
C TYR A 117 6.08 3.84 0.28
N GLN A 118 7.19 4.13 -0.40
CA GLN A 118 8.51 3.62 -0.06
C GLN A 118 9.20 4.57 0.93
N ILE A 119 9.66 4.04 2.05
CA ILE A 119 10.47 4.81 3.00
C ILE A 119 11.94 4.75 2.54
N PRO A 120 12.62 5.91 2.36
CA PRO A 120 14.01 5.96 1.90
C PRO A 120 15.03 5.34 2.88
N ASP A 121 14.76 5.39 4.18
CA ASP A 121 15.69 4.91 5.22
C ASP A 121 15.77 3.38 5.26
N SER A 122 16.96 2.83 5.06
CA SER A 122 17.21 1.39 5.02
C SER A 122 16.87 0.67 6.34
N MET A 123 16.90 1.36 7.47
CA MET A 123 16.59 0.81 8.79
C MET A 123 15.09 0.79 9.09
N ALA A 124 14.25 1.35 8.21
CA ALA A 124 12.80 1.41 8.44
C ALA A 124 12.12 0.03 8.42
N ALA A 125 12.74 -1.00 7.83
CA ALA A 125 12.12 -2.32 7.66
C ALA A 125 11.68 -2.94 9.00
N GLY A 126 10.39 -3.26 9.13
CA GLY A 126 9.79 -3.82 10.35
C GLY A 126 9.65 -2.83 11.51
N GLN A 127 9.96 -1.54 11.31
CA GLN A 127 9.91 -0.51 12.35
C GLN A 127 8.63 0.32 12.29
N LYS A 128 8.29 0.94 13.43
CA LYS A 128 7.22 1.93 13.50
C LYS A 128 7.72 3.27 12.96
N VAL A 129 6.94 3.86 12.07
CA VAL A 129 7.16 5.19 11.50
C VAL A 129 5.96 6.06 11.75
N ASN A 130 6.21 7.36 11.85
CA ASN A 130 5.15 8.36 12.00
C ASN A 130 4.87 8.97 10.63
N VAL A 131 3.60 9.07 10.27
CA VAL A 131 3.16 9.62 8.99
C VAL A 131 2.26 10.81 9.25
N VAL A 132 2.47 11.89 8.53
CA VAL A 132 1.70 13.12 8.59
C VAL A 132 1.10 13.36 7.21
N ARG A 133 -0.22 13.55 7.17
CA ARG A 133 -0.92 13.93 5.95
C ARG A 133 -1.00 15.45 5.84
N HIS A 134 -0.64 15.94 4.67
CA HIS A 134 -0.77 17.34 4.29
C HIS A 134 -1.84 17.47 3.21
N PRO A 135 -2.96 18.16 3.47
CA PRO A 135 -4.03 18.33 2.48
C PRO A 135 -3.57 18.97 1.16
N TYR A 136 -2.53 19.80 1.20
CA TYR A 136 -1.99 20.49 0.02
C TYR A 136 -0.91 19.69 -0.73
N GLU A 137 -0.35 18.66 -0.10
CA GLU A 137 0.65 17.78 -0.72
C GLU A 137 0.03 16.48 -1.24
N TYR A 138 -1.29 16.28 -1.04
CA TYR A 138 -1.98 15.07 -1.48
C TYR A 138 -1.73 14.81 -2.98
N PRO A 139 -1.31 13.59 -3.38
CA PRO A 139 -1.34 12.35 -2.60
C PRO A 139 -0.07 12.03 -1.80
N ASN A 140 0.92 12.91 -1.74
CA ASN A 140 2.17 12.67 -1.04
C ASN A 140 1.97 12.71 0.48
N VAL A 141 2.79 11.95 1.21
CA VAL A 141 2.74 11.87 2.66
C VAL A 141 4.10 12.14 3.29
N GLU A 142 4.11 12.85 4.41
CA GLU A 142 5.33 13.15 5.15
C GLU A 142 5.61 12.00 6.15
N VAL A 143 6.75 11.33 6.02
CA VAL A 143 7.16 10.20 6.86
C VAL A 143 8.30 10.63 7.77
N HIS A 144 8.15 10.43 9.08
CA HIS A 144 9.13 10.72 10.12
C HIS A 144 9.66 9.41 10.68
N PHE A 145 10.96 9.20 10.58
CA PHE A 145 11.64 8.06 11.16
C PHE A 145 13.10 8.38 11.45
N ASN A 146 13.62 7.91 12.59
CA ASN A 146 15.01 8.07 13.00
C ASN A 146 15.53 9.54 12.99
N GLY A 147 14.66 10.51 13.33
CA GLY A 147 15.00 11.93 13.33
C GLY A 147 14.99 12.62 11.96
N ASN A 148 14.73 11.86 10.89
CA ASN A 148 14.62 12.36 9.53
C ASN A 148 13.15 12.49 9.11
N VAL A 149 12.91 13.38 8.15
CA VAL A 149 11.60 13.66 7.57
C VAL A 149 11.71 13.58 6.06
N TRP A 150 10.85 12.78 5.42
CA TRP A 150 10.78 12.63 3.97
C TRP A 150 9.36 12.91 3.47
N LEU A 151 9.26 13.57 2.33
CA LEU A 151 8.01 13.63 1.57
C LEU A 151 7.99 12.45 0.59
N CYS A 152 7.14 11.47 0.84
CA CYS A 152 7.05 10.25 0.05
C CYS A 152 5.90 10.35 -0.96
N GLU A 153 6.21 10.09 -2.23
CA GLU A 153 5.23 9.98 -3.30
C GLU A 153 4.62 8.56 -3.34
N PRO A 154 3.36 8.41 -3.77
CA PRO A 154 2.75 7.10 -3.91
C PRO A 154 3.42 6.31 -5.04
N ILE A 155 3.66 5.04 -4.80
CA ILE A 155 4.18 4.12 -5.80
C ILE A 155 3.05 3.80 -6.79
N PRO A 156 3.29 3.90 -8.11
CA PRO A 156 2.32 3.46 -9.11
C PRO A 156 1.98 1.99 -8.92
N GLU A 157 0.71 1.65 -9.01
CA GLU A 157 0.25 0.26 -9.01
C GLU A 157 -0.05 -0.16 -10.46
N ASP A 158 0.31 -1.38 -10.80
CA ASP A 158 -0.06 -1.97 -12.09
C ASP A 158 -1.55 -2.33 -12.14
N ILE A 159 -2.00 -2.83 -13.30
CA ILE A 159 -3.39 -3.24 -13.53
C ILE A 159 -3.88 -4.38 -12.60
N TYR A 160 -2.96 -5.03 -11.88
CA TYR A 160 -3.22 -6.10 -10.92
C TYR A 160 -3.08 -5.65 -9.46
N GLY A 161 -2.87 -4.34 -9.21
CA GLY A 161 -2.73 -3.77 -7.87
C GLY A 161 -1.37 -4.04 -7.22
N ARG A 162 -0.33 -4.39 -8.01
CA ARG A 162 1.04 -4.59 -7.51
C ARG A 162 1.84 -3.30 -7.66
N VAL A 163 2.59 -2.95 -6.62
CA VAL A 163 3.46 -1.77 -6.61
C VAL A 163 4.60 -1.91 -7.61
N SER A 164 4.76 -0.93 -8.50
CA SER A 164 5.69 -0.98 -9.64
C SER A 164 7.16 -0.75 -9.26
N ASN A 165 7.46 -0.40 -8.00
CA ASN A 165 8.82 -0.14 -7.54
C ASN A 165 9.46 -1.43 -7.02
N GLY A 166 10.20 -2.10 -7.90
CA GLY A 166 11.11 -3.18 -7.51
C GLY A 166 12.28 -2.60 -6.73
N THR A 167 12.24 -2.66 -5.39
CA THR A 167 13.41 -2.33 -4.57
C THR A 167 14.48 -3.43 -4.73
N PRO A 168 15.72 -3.11 -5.12
CA PRO A 168 16.83 -4.06 -5.06
C PRO A 168 17.32 -4.20 -3.62
N TYR A 169 17.42 -5.45 -3.17
CA TYR A 169 18.30 -6.00 -2.14
C TYR A 169 17.96 -5.81 -0.64
N GLY A 170 17.71 -6.96 -0.01
CA GLY A 170 17.72 -7.24 1.42
C GLY A 170 17.28 -8.69 1.62
N GLU A 171 18.12 -9.52 2.24
CA GLU A 171 17.86 -10.96 2.41
C GLU A 171 16.45 -11.23 2.96
N TYR A 172 15.68 -11.98 2.16
CA TYR A 172 14.40 -12.54 2.56
C TYR A 172 14.60 -13.33 3.86
N LYS A 173 14.15 -12.78 4.99
CA LYS A 173 14.03 -13.56 6.22
C LYS A 173 12.84 -14.49 6.05
N THR A 174 13.17 -15.74 5.74
CA THR A 174 12.23 -16.86 5.63
C THR A 174 11.24 -16.80 6.79
N PRO A 175 9.91 -16.91 6.54
CA PRO A 175 8.92 -17.04 7.59
C PRO A 175 9.35 -18.08 8.61
N LYS A 176 9.00 -17.88 9.89
CA LYS A 176 9.22 -18.91 10.92
C LYS A 176 8.60 -20.20 10.40
N TYR A 177 9.44 -21.23 10.25
CA TYR A 177 9.01 -22.51 9.74
C TYR A 177 7.73 -22.96 10.47
N THR A 178 6.71 -23.29 9.69
CA THR A 178 5.50 -23.97 10.20
C THR A 178 5.91 -25.26 10.91
N GLU A 179 5.06 -25.81 11.77
CA GLU A 179 5.37 -27.09 12.44
C GLU A 179 5.73 -28.19 11.43
N THR A 180 5.06 -28.20 10.28
CA THR A 180 5.38 -29.08 9.14
C THR A 180 6.76 -28.85 8.57
N GLN A 181 7.18 -27.59 8.42
CA GLN A 181 8.52 -27.27 7.91
C GLN A 181 9.62 -27.57 8.93
N LYS A 182 9.36 -27.38 10.23
CA LYS A 182 10.28 -27.81 11.30
C LYS A 182 10.42 -29.33 11.33
N ALA A 183 9.31 -30.06 11.20
CA ALA A 183 9.32 -31.52 11.09
C ALA A 183 10.09 -31.98 9.84
N LYS A 184 9.94 -31.29 8.70
CA LYS A 184 10.74 -31.53 7.49
C LYS A 184 12.23 -31.33 7.75
N THR A 185 12.65 -30.22 8.36
CA THR A 185 14.07 -29.96 8.69
C THR A 185 14.62 -30.98 9.68
N GLU A 186 13.83 -31.43 10.66
CA GLU A 186 14.24 -32.47 11.60
C GLU A 186 14.36 -33.85 10.93
N MET A 187 13.46 -34.16 9.99
CA MET A 187 13.54 -35.35 9.14
C MET A 187 14.75 -35.29 8.20
N GLU A 188 15.05 -34.12 7.62
CA GLU A 188 16.24 -33.88 6.79
C GLU A 188 17.53 -34.07 7.61
N GLY A 189 17.60 -33.54 8.83
CA GLY A 189 18.74 -33.74 9.73
C GLY A 189 18.92 -35.21 10.15
N LYS A 190 17.82 -35.93 10.41
CA LYS A 190 17.87 -37.39 10.66
C LYS A 190 18.30 -38.17 9.42
N ALA A 191 17.80 -37.81 8.24
CA ALA A 191 18.20 -38.41 6.97
C ALA A 191 19.69 -38.20 6.68
N GLU A 192 20.23 -37.02 6.97
CA GLU A 192 21.65 -36.70 6.85
C GLU A 192 22.50 -37.52 7.84
N SER A 193 22.01 -37.70 9.09
CA SER A 193 22.66 -38.58 10.07
C SER A 193 22.67 -40.06 9.67
N TRP A 194 21.75 -40.46 8.78
CA TRP A 194 21.66 -41.79 8.19
C TRP A 194 22.35 -41.91 6.83
N GLY A 195 23.08 -40.86 6.39
CA GLY A 195 23.84 -40.86 5.13
C GLY A 195 22.99 -40.69 3.87
N ILE A 196 21.74 -40.24 3.99
CA ILE A 196 20.84 -40.00 2.86
C ILE A 196 20.96 -38.53 2.43
N THR A 197 21.67 -38.27 1.34
CA THR A 197 21.92 -36.90 0.83
C THR A 197 20.93 -36.55 -0.29
N TRP A 198 20.05 -35.57 -0.08
CA TRP A 198 19.09 -35.07 -1.08
C TRP A 198 19.55 -33.80 -1.80
N LYS A 199 20.69 -33.22 -1.42
CA LYS A 199 21.25 -32.04 -2.09
C LYS A 199 22.16 -32.50 -3.22
N GLY A 200 21.70 -32.34 -4.45
CA GLY A 200 22.46 -32.64 -5.65
C GLY A 200 23.86 -32.02 -5.61
N THR A 201 24.87 -32.86 -5.80
CA THR A 201 26.24 -32.47 -6.12
C THR A 201 26.20 -31.44 -7.26
N GLY A 202 26.92 -30.32 -7.09
CA GLY A 202 26.83 -29.09 -7.89
C GLY A 202 27.05 -29.14 -9.41
N ASP A 203 26.92 -30.29 -10.06
CA ASP A 203 26.89 -30.48 -11.50
C ASP A 203 25.50 -30.11 -12.05
N LYS A 204 25.19 -28.81 -12.08
CA LYS A 204 24.01 -28.31 -12.80
C LYS A 204 24.25 -28.47 -14.30
N ARG A 205 23.62 -29.46 -14.92
CA ARG A 205 23.59 -29.63 -16.38
C ARG A 205 22.28 -29.07 -16.94
N MET A 206 22.35 -28.29 -18.01
CA MET A 206 21.17 -27.90 -18.78
C MET A 206 20.55 -29.14 -19.41
N VAL A 207 19.27 -29.40 -19.12
CA VAL A 207 18.55 -30.61 -19.56
C VAL A 207 17.56 -30.35 -20.69
N ALA A 208 17.04 -29.13 -20.81
CA ALA A 208 16.19 -28.70 -21.92
C ALA A 208 16.40 -27.18 -22.19
N PRO A 209 16.66 -26.75 -23.43
CA PRO A 209 16.73 -25.33 -23.77
C PRO A 209 15.34 -24.75 -24.02
N ILE A 210 15.19 -23.44 -23.79
CA ILE A 210 14.06 -22.65 -24.33
C ILE A 210 14.37 -22.40 -25.80
N ASP A 211 13.78 -23.20 -26.68
CA ASP A 211 14.07 -23.22 -28.12
C ASP A 211 12.91 -22.78 -29.01
N ASN A 212 11.80 -22.33 -28.39
CA ASN A 212 10.54 -21.98 -29.03
C ASN A 212 9.90 -23.11 -29.86
N LYS A 213 10.28 -24.36 -29.59
CA LYS A 213 9.64 -25.56 -30.17
C LYS A 213 8.93 -26.35 -29.09
N LEU A 214 9.69 -26.78 -28.10
CA LEU A 214 9.19 -27.58 -26.98
C LEU A 214 8.89 -26.69 -25.77
N LEU A 215 9.75 -25.71 -25.52
CA LEU A 215 9.59 -24.71 -24.46
C LEU A 215 9.64 -23.31 -25.07
N VAL A 216 8.64 -22.51 -24.73
CA VAL A 216 8.55 -21.07 -25.02
C VAL A 216 8.63 -20.34 -23.69
N ALA A 217 9.49 -19.33 -23.59
CA ALA A 217 9.61 -18.54 -22.36
C ALA A 217 8.27 -17.81 -22.05
N ASP A 218 7.87 -17.68 -20.79
CA ASP A 218 8.59 -18.10 -19.59
C ASP A 218 8.34 -19.57 -19.19
N LEU A 219 9.36 -20.20 -18.59
CA LEU A 219 9.27 -21.53 -18.01
C LEU A 219 8.99 -21.37 -16.51
N GLU A 220 7.80 -21.79 -16.08
CA GLU A 220 7.34 -21.59 -14.70
C GLU A 220 7.27 -22.93 -13.93
N GLY A 221 6.07 -23.42 -13.63
CA GLY A 221 5.86 -24.61 -12.82
C GLY A 221 6.50 -25.89 -13.39
N LEU A 222 7.00 -26.72 -12.47
CA LEU A 222 7.52 -28.06 -12.76
C LEU A 222 6.79 -29.08 -11.87
N ALA A 223 6.34 -30.17 -12.48
CA ALA A 223 5.74 -31.30 -11.77
C ALA A 223 6.39 -32.61 -12.21
N ILE A 224 6.46 -33.58 -11.29
CA ILE A 224 7.06 -34.90 -11.55
C ILE A 224 6.02 -36.00 -11.28
N ALA A 225 5.90 -36.96 -12.18
CA ALA A 225 5.19 -38.22 -11.98
C ALA A 225 6.21 -39.36 -11.96
N PRO A 226 6.70 -39.80 -10.79
CA PRO A 226 7.67 -40.88 -10.71
C PRO A 226 7.08 -42.22 -11.16
N GLU A 227 7.87 -43.00 -11.91
CA GLU A 227 7.56 -44.40 -12.22
C GLU A 227 8.80 -45.28 -11.97
N GLY A 228 8.66 -46.27 -11.10
CA GLY A 228 9.78 -47.10 -10.65
C GLY A 228 10.84 -46.29 -9.88
N ASP A 229 12.09 -46.76 -9.92
CA ASP A 229 13.15 -46.23 -9.06
C ASP A 229 13.77 -44.92 -9.56
N ASN A 230 13.75 -44.66 -10.87
CA ASN A 230 14.35 -43.48 -11.49
C ASN A 230 13.63 -42.96 -12.75
N GLY A 231 12.48 -43.54 -13.07
CA GLY A 231 11.73 -43.23 -14.28
C GLY A 231 10.55 -42.30 -14.03
N GLY A 232 9.65 -42.26 -15.01
CA GLY A 232 8.44 -41.45 -14.99
C GLY A 232 8.54 -40.22 -15.88
N TYR A 233 7.86 -39.16 -15.48
CA TYR A 233 7.70 -37.96 -16.30
C TYR A 233 8.02 -36.69 -15.52
N LEU A 234 8.63 -35.73 -16.20
CA LEU A 234 8.69 -34.34 -15.79
C LEU A 234 7.78 -33.53 -16.73
N VAL A 235 6.88 -32.76 -16.15
CA VAL A 235 6.01 -31.82 -16.86
C VAL A 235 6.45 -30.40 -16.54
N ALA A 236 6.52 -29.55 -17.57
CA ALA A 236 7.00 -28.19 -17.47
C ALA A 236 5.98 -27.22 -18.08
N SER A 237 5.59 -26.19 -17.32
CA SER A 237 4.70 -25.12 -17.79
C SER A 237 5.46 -24.16 -18.71
N SER A 238 5.08 -24.16 -19.99
CA SER A 238 5.54 -23.23 -21.03
C SER A 238 4.51 -22.11 -21.12
N GLN A 239 4.69 -21.08 -20.27
CA GLN A 239 3.69 -20.03 -20.08
C GLN A 239 3.50 -19.20 -21.35
N GLY A 240 4.58 -18.92 -22.08
CA GLY A 240 4.55 -18.06 -23.27
C GLY A 240 3.66 -18.56 -24.41
N ASP A 241 3.25 -19.83 -24.39
CA ASP A 241 2.30 -20.37 -25.36
C ASP A 241 1.24 -21.29 -24.74
N ASN A 242 0.96 -21.13 -23.44
CA ASN A 242 -0.12 -21.80 -22.69
C ASN A 242 -0.10 -23.33 -22.85
N ALA A 243 1.06 -23.95 -22.68
CA ALA A 243 1.24 -25.38 -22.94
C ALA A 243 2.14 -26.07 -21.92
N TYR A 244 2.10 -27.39 -21.90
CA TYR A 244 2.84 -28.23 -20.98
C TYR A 244 3.75 -29.16 -21.76
N ALA A 245 5.06 -29.03 -21.58
CA ALA A 245 6.05 -29.90 -22.18
C ALA A 245 6.29 -31.12 -21.28
N VAL A 246 6.36 -32.31 -21.87
CA VAL A 246 6.52 -33.58 -21.16
C VAL A 246 7.84 -34.23 -21.54
N PHE A 247 8.62 -34.60 -20.52
CA PHE A 247 9.89 -35.28 -20.66
C PHE A 247 9.86 -36.59 -19.90
N ARG A 248 10.48 -37.63 -20.45
CA ARG A 248 10.67 -38.91 -19.78
C ARG A 248 11.90 -38.83 -18.89
N LEU A 249 11.81 -39.37 -17.68
CA LEU A 249 12.94 -39.52 -16.77
C LEU A 249 13.56 -40.93 -16.93
N PRO A 250 14.88 -41.08 -16.64
CA PRO A 250 15.80 -40.06 -16.11
C PRO A 250 16.54 -39.25 -17.20
N ASP A 251 16.42 -39.64 -18.46
CA ASP A 251 17.22 -39.10 -19.57
C ASP A 251 16.74 -37.75 -20.11
N MET A 252 15.59 -37.26 -19.63
CA MET A 252 14.94 -36.02 -20.06
C MET A 252 14.56 -36.06 -21.55
N THR A 253 14.25 -37.26 -22.07
CA THR A 253 13.83 -37.41 -23.47
C THR A 253 12.47 -36.74 -23.68
N PRO A 254 12.31 -35.80 -24.64
CA PRO A 254 11.03 -35.21 -24.96
C PRO A 254 10.01 -36.27 -25.38
N VAL A 255 8.88 -36.32 -24.69
CA VAL A 255 7.75 -37.20 -25.01
C VAL A 255 6.76 -36.48 -25.92
N GLY A 256 6.54 -35.20 -25.64
CA GLY A 256 5.59 -34.39 -26.38
C GLY A 256 5.19 -33.15 -25.59
N ARG A 257 4.07 -32.56 -26.01
CA ARG A 257 3.49 -31.40 -25.35
C ARG A 257 1.99 -31.38 -25.54
N PHE A 258 1.27 -30.80 -24.59
CA PHE A 258 -0.18 -30.68 -24.63
C PHE A 258 -0.66 -29.32 -24.11
N ARG A 259 -1.95 -29.04 -24.28
CA ARG A 259 -2.65 -27.87 -23.72
C ARG A 259 -3.95 -28.34 -23.09
N ILE A 260 -4.41 -27.68 -22.03
CA ILE A 260 -5.79 -27.85 -21.56
C ILE A 260 -6.64 -26.87 -22.36
N ALA A 261 -7.23 -27.39 -23.45
CA ALA A 261 -8.11 -26.62 -24.32
C ALA A 261 -9.45 -26.31 -23.64
N ALA A 262 -10.15 -25.30 -24.15
CA ALA A 262 -11.42 -24.87 -23.59
C ALA A 262 -12.46 -25.98 -23.66
N GLY A 263 -12.90 -26.46 -22.48
CA GLY A 263 -13.97 -27.43 -22.33
C GLY A 263 -15.11 -26.90 -21.46
N THR A 264 -15.85 -27.81 -20.82
CA THR A 264 -16.94 -27.48 -19.89
C THR A 264 -16.50 -26.55 -18.76
N PHE A 265 -15.24 -26.64 -18.34
CA PHE A 265 -14.68 -25.88 -17.21
C PHE A 265 -13.69 -24.78 -17.62
N GLY A 266 -13.66 -24.43 -18.92
CA GLY A 266 -12.71 -23.47 -19.49
C GLY A 266 -11.39 -24.11 -19.95
N SER A 267 -10.46 -23.29 -20.40
CA SER A 267 -9.07 -23.63 -20.73
C SER A 267 -8.15 -23.30 -19.54
N THR A 268 -6.85 -23.49 -19.72
CA THR A 268 -5.81 -22.87 -18.87
C THR A 268 -4.97 -21.91 -19.69
N GLU A 269 -4.78 -20.70 -19.19
CA GLU A 269 -3.89 -19.71 -19.80
C GLU A 269 -3.05 -19.02 -18.72
N GLU A 270 -1.85 -18.55 -19.08
CA GLU A 270 -0.89 -17.91 -18.17
C GLU A 270 -0.55 -18.76 -16.93
N THR A 271 -0.44 -20.08 -17.08
CA THR A 271 -0.21 -21.01 -15.96
C THR A 271 1.14 -20.82 -15.27
N ASP A 272 1.09 -20.43 -14.00
CA ASP A 272 2.27 -20.41 -13.12
C ASP A 272 2.52 -21.80 -12.51
N GLY A 273 1.61 -22.25 -11.63
CA GLY A 273 1.77 -23.47 -10.83
C GLY A 273 1.10 -24.71 -11.44
N ILE A 274 1.82 -25.83 -11.42
CA ILE A 274 1.32 -27.16 -11.81
C ILE A 274 1.68 -28.21 -10.74
N GLU A 275 0.87 -29.25 -10.64
CA GLU A 275 1.12 -30.43 -9.80
C GLU A 275 0.66 -31.69 -10.55
N LEU A 276 1.35 -32.81 -10.36
CA LEU A 276 1.02 -34.06 -11.03
C LEU A 276 1.18 -35.23 -10.07
N ASP A 277 0.12 -36.02 -9.93
CA ASP A 277 0.15 -37.27 -9.17
C ASP A 277 -0.46 -38.39 -10.02
N ASN A 278 0.34 -39.40 -10.35
CA ASN A 278 -0.02 -40.52 -11.21
C ASN A 278 -0.70 -41.69 -10.47
N ARG A 279 -1.13 -41.49 -9.22
CA ARG A 279 -1.88 -42.50 -8.46
C ARG A 279 -3.37 -42.46 -8.81
N ASP A 280 -4.07 -43.56 -8.55
CA ASP A 280 -5.52 -43.64 -8.70
C ASP A 280 -6.24 -42.79 -7.63
N PHE A 281 -7.05 -41.81 -8.06
CA PHE A 281 -7.89 -40.96 -7.21
C PHE A 281 -9.40 -41.27 -7.33
N GLY A 282 -9.74 -42.45 -7.82
CA GLY A 282 -11.10 -42.92 -8.01
C GLY A 282 -11.59 -42.85 -9.46
N PRO A 283 -12.89 -43.05 -9.70
CA PRO A 283 -13.43 -43.28 -11.04
C PRO A 283 -13.24 -42.10 -12.01
N ASP A 284 -13.10 -40.88 -11.49
CA ASP A 284 -12.89 -39.67 -12.29
C ASP A 284 -11.42 -39.48 -12.69
N PHE A 285 -10.47 -40.04 -11.94
CA PHE A 285 -9.02 -39.89 -12.13
C PHE A 285 -8.27 -41.21 -11.87
N PRO A 286 -8.58 -42.29 -12.61
CA PRO A 286 -8.01 -43.61 -12.33
C PRO A 286 -6.53 -43.73 -12.68
N GLY A 287 -6.04 -42.92 -13.63
CA GLY A 287 -4.64 -42.88 -14.05
C GLY A 287 -3.84 -41.70 -13.51
N GLY A 288 -4.39 -40.96 -12.56
CA GLY A 288 -3.76 -39.76 -11.99
C GLY A 288 -4.48 -38.45 -12.32
N ILE A 289 -4.07 -37.44 -11.56
CA ILE A 289 -4.58 -36.08 -11.66
C ILE A 289 -3.45 -35.12 -12.01
N PHE A 290 -3.64 -34.37 -13.08
CA PHE A 290 -2.83 -33.21 -13.42
C PHE A 290 -3.59 -31.95 -13.02
N ILE A 291 -2.96 -31.11 -12.19
CA ILE A 291 -3.54 -29.87 -11.69
C ILE A 291 -2.75 -28.70 -12.30
N ALA A 292 -3.45 -27.77 -12.91
CA ALA A 292 -2.86 -26.57 -13.46
C ALA A 292 -3.63 -25.32 -13.02
N GLN A 293 -2.90 -24.28 -12.64
CA GLN A 293 -3.49 -22.96 -12.39
C GLN A 293 -3.91 -22.30 -13.72
N ASP A 294 -5.04 -21.61 -13.68
CA ASP A 294 -5.60 -20.83 -14.78
C ASP A 294 -5.58 -19.35 -14.41
N GLY A 295 -4.67 -18.60 -15.03
CA GLY A 295 -4.49 -17.16 -14.81
C GLY A 295 -5.59 -16.32 -15.46
N VAL A 296 -6.22 -16.83 -16.52
CA VAL A 296 -7.23 -16.09 -17.30
C VAL A 296 -8.56 -16.84 -17.29
N ASN A 297 -9.37 -16.59 -16.25
CA ASN A 297 -10.65 -17.28 -16.05
C ASN A 297 -11.88 -16.33 -16.01
N PRO A 298 -12.09 -15.45 -17.01
CA PRO A 298 -13.21 -14.51 -16.99
C PRO A 298 -14.57 -15.23 -17.02
N PRO A 299 -15.60 -14.73 -16.32
CA PRO A 299 -15.66 -13.49 -15.53
C PRO A 299 -15.20 -13.65 -14.07
N ALA A 300 -14.66 -14.81 -13.70
CA ALA A 300 -14.25 -15.14 -12.34
C ALA A 300 -12.76 -14.82 -12.11
N ALA A 301 -12.34 -14.93 -10.86
CA ALA A 301 -10.92 -14.91 -10.51
C ALA A 301 -10.21 -16.18 -11.01
N GLN A 302 -8.88 -16.13 -11.01
CA GLN A 302 -8.03 -17.29 -11.25
C GLN A 302 -8.45 -18.50 -10.41
N ASN A 303 -8.32 -19.70 -10.98
CA ASN A 303 -8.61 -20.95 -10.30
C ASN A 303 -7.66 -22.06 -10.74
N PHE A 304 -8.03 -23.31 -10.48
CA PHE A 304 -7.28 -24.49 -10.89
C PHE A 304 -8.18 -25.37 -11.75
N LYS A 305 -7.60 -25.99 -12.78
CA LYS A 305 -8.23 -27.05 -13.58
C LYS A 305 -7.60 -28.38 -13.22
N TYR A 306 -8.44 -29.41 -13.21
CA TYR A 306 -8.01 -30.79 -13.01
C TYR A 306 -8.22 -31.53 -14.32
N ALA A 307 -7.15 -32.13 -14.82
CA ALA A 307 -7.17 -32.99 -15.99
C ALA A 307 -6.79 -34.41 -15.58
N ARG A 308 -7.33 -35.39 -16.29
CA ARG A 308 -6.87 -36.76 -16.18
C ARG A 308 -5.48 -36.87 -16.79
N TRP A 309 -4.58 -37.54 -16.07
CA TRP A 309 -3.21 -37.75 -16.58
C TRP A 309 -3.14 -38.80 -17.68
N ASP A 310 -4.08 -39.74 -17.72
CA ASP A 310 -4.12 -40.86 -18.65
C ASP A 310 -4.87 -40.57 -19.97
N GLU A 311 -5.21 -39.31 -20.23
CA GLU A 311 -5.89 -38.81 -21.44
C GLU A 311 -4.93 -38.03 -22.34
#